data_AF-A0A9P5YHH3-F1
#
_entry.id   AF-A0A9P5YHH3-F1
#
_cell.length_a   1.000
_cell.length_b   1.000
_cell.length_c   1.000
_cell.angle_alpha   90.00
_cell.angle_beta   90.00
_cell.angle_gamma   90.00
#
_symmetry.space_group_name_H-M   'P 1'
#
loop_
_entity.id
_entity.type
_entity.pdbx_description
1 polymer ?
#
loop_
_entity_poly.entity_id
_entity_poly.type
_entity_poly.pdbx_seq_one_letter_code
_entity_poly.pdbx_strand_id
1 'polypeptide(L)'
;MLFLRRAATATLFLYGLAPSVYASVVAKRATCTPASAGNSGVDDVPAIEAAFKSCGNGGIIVIPAGKTYAIRSTVDFTGCVNCEFQVEGTLKMSEDLNFWNGQRATFLISGITGLKMTSVTGGGLIDGNGVPYWIKFAADSSYARPTLVYITGSKSVTISNLRFKNPANVFHSVTGGSTNIVYSNLRLDATATDTATPKNTDGFDIGSSTYVTVRDTTIKNQANFFYLTLIRFDAHTLLQDDCVVLKPGSNYAYATNITCSGSHGLSVGSLGKGQGSQDTVTNGWFGPATMIDSAKAVGIKLYEGGSTHGVATVSNVTWSDIKVQNCDYAAQIQSCYGAADTSNCIASTHSITGVKFINFSGTTSSKYNPTVANLNCPKSGTCDLTMTNFNVNAYSGTRKILCSNVDSALGVTCNGAASG
;
A
#
# COMPACT_ATOMS: atom_id res chain seq x y z
N MET A 1 -96.00 9.69 -33.28
CA MET A 1 -94.91 10.69 -33.40
C MET A 1 -93.95 10.47 -32.24
N LEU A 2 -92.78 9.88 -32.52
CA LEU A 2 -91.44 10.14 -31.98
C LEU A 2 -90.64 8.84 -32.02
N PHE A 3 -89.66 8.83 -32.91
CA PHE A 3 -88.72 7.75 -33.16
C PHE A 3 -87.55 7.78 -32.16
N LEU A 4 -87.10 6.57 -31.78
CA LEU A 4 -85.74 6.11 -31.45
C LEU A 4 -84.73 7.08 -30.78
N ARG A 5 -84.08 6.59 -29.71
CA ARG A 5 -82.75 5.92 -29.77
C ARG A 5 -82.37 5.37 -28.39
N ARG A 6 -82.30 4.04 -28.23
CA ARG A 6 -81.60 3.38 -27.11
C ARG A 6 -80.15 3.19 -27.52
N ALA A 7 -79.21 3.80 -26.80
CA ALA A 7 -77.79 3.56 -26.95
C ALA A 7 -77.44 2.23 -26.27
N ALA A 8 -76.92 1.26 -27.04
CA ALA A 8 -76.35 0.04 -26.50
C ALA A 8 -74.88 0.31 -26.14
N THR A 9 -74.55 0.25 -24.86
CA THR A 9 -73.18 0.34 -24.36
C THR A 9 -72.53 -1.04 -24.52
N ALA A 10 -71.61 -1.17 -25.46
CA ALA A 10 -70.81 -2.38 -25.63
C ALA A 10 -69.67 -2.38 -24.60
N THR A 11 -69.76 -3.23 -23.57
CA THR A 11 -68.70 -3.43 -22.60
C THR A 11 -67.60 -4.30 -23.22
N LEU A 12 -66.51 -3.67 -23.63
CA LEU A 12 -65.32 -4.35 -24.15
C LEU A 12 -64.56 -5.00 -22.97
N PHE A 13 -64.62 -6.32 -22.84
CA PHE A 13 -63.75 -7.07 -21.93
C PHE A 13 -62.32 -7.08 -22.48
N LEU A 14 -61.49 -6.14 -22.03
CA LEU A 14 -60.04 -6.22 -22.17
C LEU A 14 -59.55 -7.35 -21.27
N TYR A 15 -59.21 -8.50 -21.87
CA TYR A 15 -58.39 -9.52 -21.22
C TYR A 15 -57.02 -8.88 -20.92
N GLY A 16 -56.84 -8.43 -19.69
CA GLY A 16 -55.54 -7.99 -19.20
C GLY A 16 -54.58 -9.17 -19.22
N LEU A 17 -53.62 -9.15 -20.14
CA LEU A 17 -52.43 -9.99 -20.05
C LEU A 17 -51.71 -9.56 -18.77
N ALA A 18 -51.77 -10.42 -17.74
CA ALA A 18 -50.99 -10.24 -16.54
C ALA A 18 -49.50 -10.15 -16.94
N PRO A 19 -48.76 -9.13 -16.48
CA PRO A 19 -47.33 -9.07 -16.75
C PRO A 19 -46.67 -10.29 -16.12
N SER A 20 -46.02 -11.10 -16.96
CA SER A 20 -45.18 -12.21 -16.53
C SER A 20 -44.10 -11.66 -15.60
N VAL A 21 -44.28 -11.84 -14.30
CA VAL A 21 -43.25 -11.59 -13.30
C VAL A 21 -42.19 -12.66 -13.51
N TYR A 22 -41.17 -12.38 -14.33
CA TYR A 22 -39.96 -13.18 -14.38
C TYR A 22 -39.29 -13.02 -13.01
N ALA A 23 -39.53 -13.96 -12.11
CA ALA A 23 -38.71 -14.12 -10.93
C ALA A 23 -37.27 -14.39 -11.41
N SER A 24 -36.39 -13.40 -11.28
CA SER A 24 -34.96 -13.59 -11.53
C SER A 24 -34.43 -14.54 -10.45
N VAL A 25 -34.40 -15.83 -10.75
CA VAL A 25 -33.75 -16.82 -9.89
C VAL A 25 -32.26 -16.47 -9.90
N VAL A 26 -31.77 -15.84 -8.82
CA VAL A 26 -30.33 -15.60 -8.66
C VAL A 26 -29.66 -16.95 -8.51
N ALA A 27 -29.01 -17.42 -9.57
CA ALA A 27 -28.31 -18.69 -9.55
C ALA A 27 -27.22 -18.67 -8.47
N LYS A 28 -27.12 -19.73 -7.67
CA LYS A 28 -26.05 -19.89 -6.68
C LYS A 28 -24.71 -19.89 -7.42
N ARG A 29 -23.75 -19.07 -6.96
CA ARG A 29 -22.41 -18.99 -7.53
C ARG A 29 -21.73 -20.36 -7.46
N ALA A 30 -21.07 -20.78 -8.55
CA ALA A 30 -20.22 -21.97 -8.53
C ALA A 30 -19.14 -21.81 -7.45
N THR A 31 -18.88 -22.86 -6.68
CA THR A 31 -17.91 -22.84 -5.58
C THR A 31 -16.94 -23.99 -5.73
N CYS A 32 -15.64 -23.68 -5.74
CA CYS A 32 -14.56 -24.65 -5.83
C CYS A 32 -13.71 -24.60 -4.55
N THR A 33 -13.32 -25.77 -4.05
CA THR A 33 -12.32 -25.90 -2.98
C THR A 33 -11.13 -26.65 -3.56
N PRO A 34 -9.98 -25.98 -3.81
CA PRO A 34 -8.79 -26.64 -4.32
C PRO A 34 -8.36 -27.79 -3.41
N ALA A 35 -7.92 -28.92 -3.98
CA ALA A 35 -7.31 -29.97 -3.19
C ALA A 35 -5.99 -29.45 -2.57
N SER A 36 -5.71 -29.86 -1.33
CA SER A 36 -4.44 -29.59 -0.65
C SER A 36 -3.73 -30.91 -0.42
N ALA A 37 -2.47 -31.01 -0.80
CA ALA A 37 -1.61 -32.14 -0.49
C ALA A 37 -1.35 -32.30 1.02
N GLY A 38 -1.50 -31.21 1.79
CA GLY A 38 -1.25 -31.22 3.24
C GLY A 38 0.21 -31.50 3.59
N ASN A 39 1.12 -31.23 2.65
CA ASN A 39 2.55 -31.51 2.75
C ASN A 39 3.32 -30.29 2.21
N SER A 40 4.18 -29.69 3.05
CA SER A 40 4.97 -28.50 2.68
C SER A 40 5.95 -28.72 1.52
N GLY A 41 6.26 -29.97 1.19
CA GLY A 41 7.12 -30.36 0.07
C GLY A 41 6.40 -30.45 -1.28
N VAL A 42 5.07 -30.41 -1.32
CA VAL A 42 4.26 -30.55 -2.54
C VAL A 42 3.60 -29.23 -2.87
N ASP A 43 3.59 -28.83 -4.15
CA ASP A 43 3.05 -27.54 -4.56
C ASP A 43 1.53 -27.63 -4.73
N ASP A 44 0.78 -26.81 -3.99
CA ASP A 44 -0.68 -26.77 -4.08
C ASP A 44 -1.18 -25.75 -5.11
N VAL A 45 -0.30 -24.91 -5.66
CA VAL A 45 -0.65 -23.87 -6.65
C VAL A 45 -1.38 -24.44 -7.88
N PRO A 46 -0.97 -25.56 -8.50
CA PRO A 46 -1.70 -26.12 -9.63
C PRO A 46 -3.17 -26.43 -9.34
N ALA A 47 -3.50 -26.85 -8.11
CA ALA A 47 -4.89 -27.10 -7.70
C ALA A 47 -5.67 -25.80 -7.53
N ILE A 48 -5.03 -24.75 -7.01
CA ILE A 48 -5.62 -23.41 -6.87
C ILE A 48 -5.93 -22.82 -8.25
N GLU A 49 -4.99 -22.89 -9.20
CA GLU A 49 -5.18 -22.39 -10.56
C GLU A 49 -6.25 -23.18 -11.33
N ALA A 50 -6.32 -24.50 -11.12
CA ALA A 50 -7.40 -25.31 -11.68
C ALA A 50 -8.78 -24.87 -11.16
N ALA A 51 -8.88 -24.50 -9.88
CA ALA A 51 -10.11 -23.96 -9.30
C ALA A 51 -10.46 -22.58 -9.87
N PHE A 52 -9.48 -21.71 -10.15
CA PHE A 52 -9.73 -20.46 -10.88
C PHE A 52 -10.26 -20.74 -12.29
N LYS A 53 -9.72 -21.70 -13.02
CA LYS A 53 -10.24 -22.06 -14.36
C LYS A 53 -11.66 -22.61 -14.31
N SER A 54 -12.00 -23.37 -13.26
CA SER A 54 -13.31 -24.01 -13.12
C SER A 54 -14.40 -23.09 -12.55
N CYS A 55 -14.09 -22.32 -11.50
CA CYS A 55 -15.05 -21.48 -10.79
C CYS A 55 -14.75 -19.97 -10.88
N GLY A 56 -13.67 -19.55 -11.55
CA GLY A 56 -13.24 -18.14 -11.57
C GLY A 56 -14.11 -17.22 -12.42
N ASN A 57 -15.00 -17.73 -13.27
CA ASN A 57 -15.95 -16.87 -13.99
C ASN A 57 -17.20 -16.63 -13.14
N GLY A 58 -17.14 -15.62 -12.27
CA GLY A 58 -18.24 -15.22 -11.38
C GLY A 58 -18.42 -16.08 -10.13
N GLY A 59 -17.67 -17.17 -9.96
CA GLY A 59 -17.78 -18.07 -8.81
C GLY A 59 -16.86 -17.74 -7.65
N ILE A 60 -16.78 -18.67 -6.70
CA ILE A 60 -16.05 -18.58 -5.44
C ILE A 60 -15.01 -19.70 -5.38
N ILE A 61 -13.78 -19.36 -5.03
CA ILE A 61 -12.71 -20.31 -4.74
C ILE A 61 -12.43 -20.20 -3.24
N VAL A 62 -12.55 -21.31 -2.50
CA VAL A 62 -12.44 -21.33 -1.03
C VAL A 62 -11.20 -22.10 -0.58
N ILE A 63 -10.33 -21.44 0.16
CA ILE A 63 -9.26 -22.05 0.95
C ILE A 63 -9.81 -22.25 2.37
N PRO A 64 -10.14 -23.49 2.77
CA PRO A 64 -10.91 -23.74 3.99
C PRO A 64 -10.09 -23.51 5.26
N ALA A 65 -10.78 -23.12 6.33
CA ALA A 65 -10.20 -22.97 7.65
C ALA A 65 -9.52 -24.27 8.13
N GLY A 66 -8.43 -24.13 8.89
CA GLY A 66 -7.68 -25.27 9.43
C GLY A 66 -6.83 -26.03 8.40
N LYS A 67 -6.77 -25.58 7.14
CA LYS A 67 -5.85 -26.11 6.13
C LYS A 67 -4.71 -25.13 5.85
N THR A 68 -3.54 -25.69 5.59
CA THR A 68 -2.36 -24.95 5.12
C THR A 68 -2.00 -25.47 3.74
N TYR A 69 -1.99 -24.56 2.76
CA TYR A 69 -1.57 -24.83 1.39
C TYR A 69 -0.13 -24.38 1.21
N ALA A 70 0.69 -25.23 0.61
CA ALA A 70 2.08 -24.94 0.32
C ALA A 70 2.21 -24.25 -1.05
N ILE A 71 2.66 -23.00 -1.03
CA ILE A 71 2.84 -22.16 -2.22
C ILE A 71 4.30 -22.27 -2.64
N ARG A 72 4.59 -23.17 -3.58
CA ARG A 72 5.96 -23.43 -4.07
C ARG A 72 6.21 -22.86 -5.46
N SER A 73 5.18 -22.34 -6.12
CA SER A 73 5.26 -21.53 -7.35
C SER A 73 4.41 -20.26 -7.25
N THR A 74 4.49 -19.38 -8.24
CA THR A 74 3.68 -18.16 -8.31
C THR A 74 2.21 -18.51 -8.50
N VAL A 75 1.32 -17.99 -7.64
CA VAL A 75 -0.13 -18.12 -7.84
C VAL A 75 -0.58 -17.10 -8.88
N ASP A 76 -0.95 -17.57 -10.07
CA ASP A 76 -1.55 -16.74 -11.12
C ASP A 76 -3.09 -16.77 -11.02
N PHE A 77 -3.71 -15.59 -11.08
CA PHE A 77 -5.17 -15.45 -11.01
C PHE A 77 -5.87 -15.60 -12.36
N THR A 78 -5.17 -16.06 -13.40
CA THR A 78 -5.73 -16.35 -14.73
C THR A 78 -6.97 -17.23 -14.62
N GLY A 79 -8.05 -16.77 -15.25
CA GLY A 79 -9.38 -17.41 -15.16
C GLY A 79 -10.33 -16.72 -14.18
N CYS A 80 -9.84 -15.86 -13.29
CA CYS A 80 -10.69 -15.01 -12.46
C CYS A 80 -11.30 -13.85 -13.27
N VAL A 81 -12.64 -13.82 -13.34
CA VAL A 81 -13.44 -12.72 -13.88
C VAL A 81 -14.64 -12.54 -12.96
N ASN A 82 -14.71 -11.41 -12.25
CA ASN A 82 -15.71 -11.18 -11.19
C ASN A 82 -15.74 -12.31 -10.13
N CYS A 83 -14.58 -12.89 -9.82
CA CYS A 83 -14.46 -14.01 -8.90
C CYS A 83 -14.25 -13.56 -7.45
N GLU A 84 -14.46 -14.49 -6.51
CA GLU A 84 -14.09 -14.31 -5.12
C GLU A 84 -13.13 -15.41 -4.69
N PHE A 85 -11.95 -15.04 -4.21
CA PHE A 85 -10.99 -15.92 -3.59
C PHE A 85 -11.10 -15.77 -2.07
N GLN A 86 -11.85 -16.68 -1.45
CA GLN A 86 -12.10 -16.71 -0.01
C GLN A 86 -11.00 -17.51 0.69
N VAL A 87 -10.16 -16.82 1.47
CA VAL A 87 -9.09 -17.43 2.24
C VAL A 87 -9.51 -17.47 3.70
N GLU A 88 -9.82 -18.66 4.20
CA GLU A 88 -10.11 -18.91 5.62
C GLU A 88 -9.02 -19.75 6.30
N GLY A 89 -8.21 -20.44 5.50
CA GLY A 89 -7.03 -21.19 5.94
C GLY A 89 -5.74 -20.37 5.85
N THR A 90 -4.62 -21.08 5.68
CA THR A 90 -3.30 -20.49 5.49
C THR A 90 -2.75 -20.81 4.09
N LEU A 91 -2.25 -19.80 3.39
CA LEU A 91 -1.41 -19.95 2.20
C LEU A 91 0.03 -19.63 2.62
N LYS A 92 0.93 -20.60 2.58
CA LYS A 92 2.30 -20.44 3.08
C LYS A 92 3.32 -20.64 1.95
N MET A 93 4.13 -19.61 1.72
CA MET A 93 5.24 -19.63 0.77
C MET A 93 6.30 -20.66 1.18
N SER A 94 6.84 -21.37 0.19
CA SER A 94 7.94 -22.33 0.35
C SER A 94 9.22 -21.64 0.82
N GLU A 95 10.29 -22.40 1.10
CA GLU A 95 11.63 -21.87 1.40
C GLU A 95 12.60 -22.08 0.22
N ASP A 96 12.06 -22.19 -0.99
CA ASP A 96 12.84 -22.47 -2.20
C ASP A 96 13.56 -21.21 -2.69
N LEU A 97 14.69 -20.88 -2.04
CA LEU A 97 15.48 -19.69 -2.36
C LEU A 97 15.91 -19.62 -3.83
N ASN A 98 16.06 -20.77 -4.50
CA ASN A 98 16.46 -20.82 -5.90
C ASN A 98 15.29 -20.47 -6.81
N PHE A 99 14.11 -21.07 -6.59
CA PHE A 99 12.92 -20.78 -7.38
C PHE A 99 12.52 -19.30 -7.28
N TRP A 100 12.52 -18.75 -6.07
CA TRP A 100 12.01 -17.40 -5.79
C TRP A 100 12.98 -16.28 -6.18
N ASN A 101 14.25 -16.58 -6.44
CA ASN A 101 15.20 -15.56 -6.88
C ASN A 101 14.80 -15.00 -8.24
N GLY A 102 14.57 -13.69 -8.32
CA GLY A 102 14.16 -13.01 -9.55
C GLY A 102 12.68 -13.17 -9.89
N GLN A 103 11.89 -13.90 -9.09
CA GLN A 103 10.44 -13.91 -9.26
C GLN A 103 9.87 -12.56 -8.91
N ARG A 104 8.91 -12.10 -9.73
CA ARG A 104 8.28 -10.80 -9.52
C ARG A 104 7.34 -10.81 -8.31
N ALA A 105 6.58 -11.89 -8.15
CA ALA A 105 5.47 -11.96 -7.21
C ALA A 105 5.27 -13.38 -6.67
N THR A 106 4.75 -13.49 -5.44
CA THR A 106 4.19 -14.75 -4.92
C THR A 106 2.74 -14.93 -5.40
N PHE A 107 1.93 -13.87 -5.35
CA PHE A 107 0.57 -13.80 -5.87
C PHE A 107 0.50 -12.75 -6.98
N LEU A 108 0.32 -13.19 -8.23
CA LEU A 108 0.30 -12.33 -9.40
C LEU A 108 -1.13 -12.08 -9.88
N ILE A 109 -1.62 -10.86 -9.69
CA ILE A 109 -2.91 -10.40 -10.17
C ILE A 109 -2.65 -9.51 -11.40
N SER A 110 -2.58 -10.15 -12.57
CA SER A 110 -2.24 -9.49 -13.84
C SER A 110 -3.42 -9.52 -14.81
N GLY A 111 -3.87 -8.35 -15.27
CA GLY A 111 -4.97 -8.27 -16.24
C GLY A 111 -6.34 -8.71 -15.72
N ILE A 112 -6.54 -8.74 -14.39
CA ILE A 112 -7.77 -9.26 -13.77
C ILE A 112 -8.83 -8.16 -13.69
N THR A 113 -10.08 -8.49 -14.05
CA THR A 113 -11.23 -7.61 -13.87
C THR A 113 -12.21 -8.24 -12.89
N GLY A 114 -12.44 -7.57 -11.76
CA GLY A 114 -13.36 -8.04 -10.73
C GLY A 114 -12.76 -9.19 -9.93
N LEU A 115 -11.97 -8.88 -8.90
CA LEU A 115 -11.49 -9.85 -7.93
C LEU A 115 -11.86 -9.38 -6.53
N LYS A 116 -12.40 -10.28 -5.72
CA LYS A 116 -12.49 -10.12 -4.27
C LYS A 116 -11.62 -11.17 -3.61
N MET A 117 -10.49 -10.78 -3.03
CA MET A 117 -9.62 -11.65 -2.24
C MET A 117 -9.87 -11.35 -0.77
N THR A 118 -10.58 -12.25 -0.07
CA THR A 118 -11.15 -11.91 1.24
C THR A 118 -11.06 -13.06 2.23
N SER A 119 -11.09 -12.77 3.52
CA SER A 119 -11.56 -13.74 4.53
C SER A 119 -12.93 -13.30 5.02
N VAL A 120 -13.89 -14.20 5.04
CA VAL A 120 -15.21 -13.94 5.62
C VAL A 120 -15.13 -13.99 7.15
N THR A 121 -14.30 -14.89 7.70
CA THR A 121 -14.17 -15.09 9.14
C THR A 121 -13.16 -14.16 9.81
N GLY A 122 -12.26 -13.55 9.04
CA GLY A 122 -11.09 -12.83 9.54
C GLY A 122 -9.92 -13.74 9.93
N GLY A 123 -10.07 -15.07 9.76
CA GLY A 123 -9.05 -16.06 10.09
C GLY A 123 -8.02 -16.32 8.98
N GLY A 124 -8.26 -15.82 7.77
CA GLY A 124 -7.39 -16.04 6.62
C GLY A 124 -5.97 -15.48 6.80
N LEU A 125 -4.97 -16.32 6.53
CA LEU A 125 -3.56 -15.98 6.63
C LEU A 125 -2.83 -16.22 5.30
N ILE A 126 -2.06 -15.22 4.89
CA ILE A 126 -1.05 -15.34 3.84
C ILE A 126 0.32 -15.14 4.47
N ASP A 127 1.08 -16.22 4.58
CA ASP A 127 2.42 -16.23 5.19
C ASP A 127 3.49 -16.32 4.09
N GLY A 128 4.18 -15.21 3.85
CA GLY A 128 5.28 -15.12 2.88
C GLY A 128 6.57 -15.81 3.35
N ASN A 129 6.58 -16.38 4.56
CA ASN A 129 7.70 -17.12 5.12
C ASN A 129 9.07 -16.42 4.99
N GLY A 130 9.09 -15.11 5.22
CA GLY A 130 10.15 -14.20 4.80
C GLY A 130 11.55 -14.39 5.40
N VAL A 131 11.69 -15.05 6.56
CA VAL A 131 12.96 -15.09 7.31
C VAL A 131 14.15 -15.62 6.50
N PRO A 132 14.07 -16.76 5.79
CA PRO A 132 15.17 -17.25 4.97
C PRO A 132 15.58 -16.26 3.87
N TYR A 133 14.61 -15.54 3.29
CA TYR A 133 14.85 -14.54 2.25
C TYR A 133 15.53 -13.29 2.79
N TRP A 134 15.17 -12.85 4.00
CA TRP A 134 15.83 -11.73 4.67
C TRP A 134 17.29 -12.05 4.99
N ILE A 135 17.57 -13.27 5.47
CA ILE A 135 18.94 -13.76 5.70
C ILE A 135 19.72 -13.78 4.40
N LYS A 136 19.15 -14.35 3.33
CA LYS A 136 19.80 -14.44 2.02
C LYS A 136 20.12 -13.05 1.44
N PHE A 137 19.21 -12.09 1.54
CA PHE A 137 19.42 -10.72 1.08
C PHE A 137 20.47 -9.97 1.91
N ALA A 138 20.52 -10.20 3.23
CA ALA A 138 21.55 -9.62 4.08
C ALA A 138 22.95 -10.13 3.73
N ALA A 139 23.08 -11.40 3.33
CA ALA A 139 24.33 -11.98 2.87
C ALA A 139 24.69 -11.58 1.42
N ASP A 140 23.69 -11.30 0.60
CA ASP A 140 23.82 -11.03 -0.83
C ASP A 140 22.71 -10.07 -1.30
N SER A 141 23.03 -8.77 -1.31
CA SER A 141 22.09 -7.71 -1.69
C SER A 141 21.65 -7.76 -3.16
N SER A 142 22.26 -8.61 -3.99
CA SER A 142 21.80 -8.85 -5.37
C SER A 142 20.62 -9.82 -5.45
N TYR A 143 20.30 -10.54 -4.36
CA TYR A 143 19.22 -11.50 -4.32
C TYR A 143 17.85 -10.81 -4.49
N ALA A 144 17.18 -11.10 -5.61
CA ALA A 144 15.95 -10.44 -5.99
C ALA A 144 14.74 -11.17 -5.38
N ARG A 145 14.15 -10.58 -4.35
CA ARG A 145 13.03 -11.16 -3.59
C ARG A 145 11.67 -10.78 -4.22
N PRO A 146 10.69 -11.69 -4.26
CA PRO A 146 9.37 -11.39 -4.82
C PRO A 146 8.57 -10.45 -3.91
N THR A 147 7.71 -9.63 -4.53
CA THR A 147 6.61 -8.96 -3.81
C THR A 147 5.58 -10.01 -3.41
N LEU A 148 4.99 -9.92 -2.22
CA LEU A 148 4.01 -10.92 -1.79
C LEU A 148 2.77 -10.88 -2.69
N VAL A 149 2.11 -9.73 -2.83
CA VAL A 149 0.97 -9.55 -3.75
C VAL A 149 1.27 -8.45 -4.76
N TYR A 150 1.24 -8.80 -6.04
CA TYR A 150 1.56 -7.88 -7.14
C TYR A 150 0.36 -7.72 -8.07
N ILE A 151 -0.19 -6.51 -8.13
CA ILE A 151 -1.33 -6.14 -8.98
C ILE A 151 -0.84 -5.28 -10.15
N THR A 152 -1.13 -5.73 -11.37
CA THR A 152 -0.77 -4.98 -12.59
C THR A 152 -1.84 -5.09 -13.66
N GLY A 153 -2.10 -3.99 -14.39
CA GLY A 153 -3.08 -3.95 -15.47
C GLY A 153 -4.49 -4.42 -15.08
N SER A 154 -4.86 -4.30 -13.80
CA SER A 154 -6.08 -4.92 -13.25
C SER A 154 -7.11 -3.86 -12.85
N LYS A 155 -8.39 -4.24 -12.85
CA LYS A 155 -9.52 -3.37 -12.56
C LYS A 155 -10.46 -3.97 -11.53
N SER A 156 -10.94 -3.14 -10.61
CA SER A 156 -11.95 -3.55 -9.62
C SER A 156 -11.48 -4.73 -8.76
N VAL A 157 -10.34 -4.57 -8.11
CA VAL A 157 -9.78 -5.57 -7.18
C VAL A 157 -10.02 -5.11 -5.75
N THR A 158 -10.59 -5.97 -4.92
CA THR A 158 -10.75 -5.75 -3.48
C THR A 158 -9.98 -6.82 -2.72
N ILE A 159 -9.13 -6.40 -1.78
CA ILE A 159 -8.45 -7.30 -0.84
C ILE A 159 -8.89 -6.90 0.57
N SER A 160 -9.50 -7.81 1.34
CA SER A 160 -10.05 -7.42 2.64
C SER A 160 -10.08 -8.49 3.72
N ASN A 161 -10.03 -8.03 4.98
CA ASN A 161 -10.19 -8.86 6.18
C ASN A 161 -9.14 -9.99 6.30
N LEU A 162 -7.93 -9.78 5.75
CA LEU A 162 -6.86 -10.77 5.71
C LEU A 162 -5.67 -10.35 6.55
N ARG A 163 -4.95 -11.35 7.07
CA ARG A 163 -3.63 -11.17 7.66
C ARG A 163 -2.55 -11.57 6.65
N PHE A 164 -1.59 -10.67 6.45
CA PHE A 164 -0.38 -10.91 5.69
C PHE A 164 0.81 -10.92 6.65
N LYS A 165 1.66 -11.93 6.56
CA LYS A 165 2.76 -12.13 7.50
C LYS A 165 4.05 -12.40 6.76
N ASN A 166 5.14 -11.81 7.25
CA ASN A 166 6.52 -12.11 6.87
C ASN A 166 6.71 -12.20 5.34
N PRO A 167 6.48 -11.14 4.56
CA PRO A 167 6.75 -11.17 3.13
C PRO A 167 8.27 -11.31 2.89
N ALA A 168 8.67 -11.91 1.78
CA ALA A 168 10.08 -11.92 1.38
C ALA A 168 10.60 -10.49 1.14
N ASN A 169 9.76 -9.61 0.57
CA ASN A 169 10.05 -8.20 0.27
C ASN A 169 8.81 -7.33 0.57
N VAL A 170 8.37 -6.48 -0.36
CA VAL A 170 7.14 -5.68 -0.29
C VAL A 170 5.90 -6.56 -0.08
N PHE A 171 4.96 -6.11 0.76
CA PHE A 171 3.67 -6.78 0.97
C PHE A 171 2.75 -6.65 -0.26
N HIS A 172 2.44 -5.42 -0.67
CA HIS A 172 1.56 -5.14 -1.79
C HIS A 172 2.17 -4.15 -2.77
N SER A 173 2.06 -4.44 -4.07
CA SER A 173 2.37 -3.48 -5.13
C SER A 173 1.21 -3.37 -6.11
N VAL A 174 0.92 -2.14 -6.56
CA VAL A 174 -0.09 -1.84 -7.59
C VAL A 174 0.54 -0.98 -8.68
N THR A 175 0.45 -1.42 -9.93
CA THR A 175 1.00 -0.68 -11.08
C THR A 175 0.29 -1.02 -12.40
N GLY A 176 0.91 -0.68 -13.54
CA GLY A 176 0.50 -1.10 -14.87
C GLY A 176 -0.82 -0.49 -15.32
N GLY A 177 -1.15 0.72 -14.87
CA GLY A 177 -2.42 1.37 -15.16
C GLY A 177 -3.62 0.74 -14.44
N SER A 178 -3.38 -0.01 -13.35
CA SER A 178 -4.47 -0.60 -12.58
C SER A 178 -5.43 0.45 -12.04
N THR A 179 -6.71 0.11 -11.89
CA THR A 179 -7.73 1.08 -11.48
C THR A 179 -8.81 0.49 -10.58
N ASN A 180 -9.30 1.29 -9.63
CA ASN A 180 -10.31 0.88 -8.63
C ASN A 180 -9.82 -0.31 -7.80
N ILE A 181 -8.74 -0.09 -7.04
CA ILE A 181 -8.14 -1.10 -6.16
C ILE A 181 -8.42 -0.72 -4.72
N VAL A 182 -8.98 -1.64 -3.94
CA VAL A 182 -9.39 -1.39 -2.55
C VAL A 182 -8.76 -2.41 -1.63
N TYR A 183 -7.99 -1.93 -0.66
CA TYR A 183 -7.50 -2.68 0.49
C TYR A 183 -8.27 -2.25 1.72
N SER A 184 -8.84 -3.18 2.47
CA SER A 184 -9.61 -2.82 3.68
C SER A 184 -9.54 -3.85 4.79
N ASN A 185 -9.45 -3.37 6.03
CA ASN A 185 -9.42 -4.24 7.21
C ASN A 185 -8.28 -5.27 7.13
N LEU A 186 -7.06 -4.82 6.81
CA LEU A 186 -5.91 -5.70 6.69
C LEU A 186 -5.01 -5.62 7.92
N ARG A 187 -4.29 -6.71 8.18
CA ARG A 187 -3.20 -6.76 9.14
C ARG A 187 -1.93 -7.24 8.47
N LEU A 188 -0.93 -6.39 8.40
CA LEU A 188 0.39 -6.70 7.85
C LEU A 188 1.38 -6.77 9.01
N ASP A 189 2.05 -7.92 9.18
CA ASP A 189 3.09 -8.07 10.20
C ASP A 189 4.40 -8.59 9.56
N ALA A 190 5.45 -7.78 9.58
CA ALA A 190 6.83 -8.16 9.33
C ALA A 190 7.62 -7.84 10.60
N THR A 191 8.08 -8.87 11.30
CA THR A 191 8.79 -8.69 12.57
C THR A 191 10.19 -9.28 12.45
N ALA A 192 11.20 -8.48 12.79
CA ALA A 192 12.57 -8.95 12.85
C ALA A 192 12.73 -10.10 13.85
N THR A 193 13.62 -11.03 13.53
CA THR A 193 14.04 -12.10 14.44
C THR A 193 15.41 -11.76 15.02
N ASP A 194 15.93 -12.60 15.92
CA ASP A 194 17.30 -12.46 16.43
C ASP A 194 18.37 -12.61 15.32
N THR A 195 17.99 -13.18 14.18
CA THR A 195 18.90 -13.55 13.09
C THR A 195 18.65 -12.77 11.80
N ALA A 196 17.55 -12.02 11.70
CA ALA A 196 17.13 -11.41 10.43
C ALA A 196 16.33 -10.11 10.61
N THR A 197 16.66 -9.10 9.81
CA THR A 197 15.89 -7.85 9.70
C THR A 197 15.10 -7.83 8.38
N PRO A 198 13.78 -7.54 8.40
CA PRO A 198 12.94 -7.54 7.21
C PRO A 198 13.12 -6.28 6.35
N LYS A 199 14.27 -6.16 5.66
CA LYS A 199 14.57 -5.02 4.78
C LYS A 199 13.61 -4.97 3.58
N ASN A 200 13.16 -3.75 3.22
CA ASN A 200 12.28 -3.50 2.07
C ASN A 200 10.91 -4.20 2.16
N THR A 201 10.37 -4.30 3.37
CA THR A 201 9.02 -4.81 3.64
C THR A 201 7.97 -3.69 3.59
N ASP A 202 7.97 -2.90 2.53
CA ASP A 202 6.99 -1.84 2.31
C ASP A 202 5.57 -2.41 2.41
N GLY A 203 4.67 -1.71 3.10
CA GLY A 203 3.28 -2.17 3.24
C GLY A 203 2.53 -2.10 1.91
N PHE A 204 2.56 -0.92 1.27
CA PHE A 204 1.88 -0.69 0.00
C PHE A 204 2.70 0.21 -0.92
N ASP A 205 3.20 -0.35 -2.01
CA ASP A 205 3.82 0.35 -3.14
C ASP A 205 2.75 0.68 -4.20
N ILE A 206 2.27 1.92 -4.22
CA ILE A 206 1.23 2.38 -5.15
C ILE A 206 1.91 3.16 -6.28
N GLY A 207 2.16 2.50 -7.41
CA GLY A 207 2.73 3.10 -8.63
C GLY A 207 1.67 3.49 -9.66
N SER A 208 2.00 3.31 -10.94
CA SER A 208 1.15 3.66 -12.08
C SER A 208 -0.26 3.05 -11.97
N SER A 209 -1.20 3.84 -11.45
CA SER A 209 -2.55 3.40 -11.11
C SER A 209 -3.47 4.59 -10.80
N THR A 210 -4.79 4.36 -10.85
CA THR A 210 -5.83 5.34 -10.51
C THR A 210 -6.86 4.79 -9.53
N TYR A 211 -7.34 5.60 -8.58
CA TYR A 211 -8.38 5.19 -7.61
C TYR A 211 -7.94 3.97 -6.77
N VAL A 212 -6.83 4.13 -6.06
CA VAL A 212 -6.36 3.13 -5.08
C VAL A 212 -6.72 3.61 -3.68
N THR A 213 -7.39 2.76 -2.90
CA THR A 213 -7.76 3.06 -1.50
C THR A 213 -7.19 2.00 -0.58
N VAL A 214 -6.45 2.42 0.43
CA VAL A 214 -6.04 1.61 1.58
C VAL A 214 -6.76 2.15 2.80
N ARG A 215 -7.53 1.32 3.49
CA ARG A 215 -8.26 1.76 4.69
C ARG A 215 -8.32 0.74 5.80
N ASP A 216 -8.53 1.22 7.02
CA ASP A 216 -8.80 0.40 8.21
C ASP A 216 -7.71 -0.66 8.43
N THR A 217 -6.45 -0.30 8.23
CA THR A 217 -5.35 -1.27 8.12
C THR A 217 -4.26 -0.99 9.16
N THR A 218 -3.74 -2.06 9.76
CA THR A 218 -2.57 -1.99 10.65
C THR A 218 -1.36 -2.60 9.96
N ILE A 219 -0.27 -1.84 9.91
CA ILE A 219 1.01 -2.25 9.32
C ILE A 219 2.08 -2.21 10.41
N LYS A 220 2.63 -3.39 10.69
CA LYS A 220 3.72 -3.57 11.64
C LYS A 220 4.96 -4.01 10.89
N ASN A 221 5.83 -3.04 10.62
CA ASN A 221 7.17 -3.31 10.15
C ASN A 221 8.08 -3.15 11.38
N GLN A 222 8.04 -4.11 12.31
CA GLN A 222 8.70 -3.97 13.61
C GLN A 222 10.12 -4.54 13.69
N ALA A 223 11.00 -3.74 14.26
CA ALA A 223 12.28 -4.21 14.77
C ALA A 223 12.07 -5.12 16.00
N ASN A 224 13.02 -6.01 16.29
CA ASN A 224 12.96 -6.88 17.45
C ASN A 224 13.25 -6.06 18.73
N PHE A 225 12.22 -5.91 19.58
CA PHE A 225 12.29 -5.12 20.80
C PHE A 225 13.31 -5.64 21.83
N PHE A 226 13.57 -6.96 21.87
CA PHE A 226 14.56 -7.52 22.81
C PHE A 226 16.00 -7.12 22.44
N TYR A 227 16.26 -6.94 21.14
CA TYR A 227 17.52 -6.41 20.61
C TYR A 227 17.69 -4.91 20.94
N LEU A 228 16.59 -4.15 21.07
CA LEU A 228 16.63 -2.73 21.45
C LEU A 228 17.13 -2.49 22.88
N THR A 229 16.83 -3.42 23.79
CA THR A 229 17.20 -3.30 25.22
C THR A 229 18.66 -3.59 25.52
N LEU A 230 19.37 -4.38 24.70
CA LEU A 230 20.72 -4.86 25.05
C LEU A 230 21.89 -4.03 24.47
N ILE A 231 21.68 -3.24 23.41
CA ILE A 231 22.81 -2.76 22.59
C ILE A 231 23.01 -1.24 22.63
N ARG A 232 22.13 -0.46 23.26
CA ARG A 232 22.17 1.03 23.22
C ARG A 232 22.44 1.61 21.82
N PHE A 233 22.09 0.86 20.78
CA PHE A 233 22.13 1.33 19.40
C PHE A 233 20.82 2.04 19.12
N ASP A 234 20.87 3.11 18.33
CA ASP A 234 19.70 3.83 17.89
C ASP A 234 18.69 2.84 17.27
N ALA A 235 17.61 2.58 18.01
CA ALA A 235 16.53 1.66 17.67
C ALA A 235 15.99 1.90 16.25
N HIS A 236 16.18 3.12 15.75
CA HIS A 236 15.69 3.54 14.47
C HIS A 236 16.52 3.05 13.28
N THR A 237 17.74 2.55 13.50
CA THR A 237 18.53 1.87 12.44
C THR A 237 17.95 0.51 12.03
N LEU A 238 17.08 -0.06 12.89
CA LEU A 238 16.35 -1.29 12.64
C LEU A 238 15.00 -1.05 11.99
N LEU A 239 14.59 0.20 11.76
CA LEU A 239 13.34 0.50 11.07
C LEU A 239 13.34 -0.12 9.69
N GLN A 240 12.16 -0.54 9.32
CA GLN A 240 11.88 -1.16 8.04
C GLN A 240 11.26 -0.13 7.12
N ASP A 241 10.80 -0.57 5.96
CA ASP A 241 10.51 0.33 4.86
C ASP A 241 9.16 1.07 5.00
N ASP A 242 8.77 1.78 3.94
CA ASP A 242 7.61 2.66 3.93
C ASP A 242 6.31 1.91 4.34
N CYS A 243 5.42 2.60 5.06
CA CYS A 243 4.13 2.03 5.44
C CYS A 243 3.17 1.97 4.24
N VAL A 244 2.96 3.14 3.61
CA VAL A 244 2.28 3.29 2.33
C VAL A 244 3.09 4.31 1.55
N VAL A 245 3.39 4.04 0.29
CA VAL A 245 4.16 4.93 -0.54
C VAL A 245 3.58 5.11 -1.93
N LEU A 246 3.43 6.38 -2.34
CA LEU A 246 3.04 6.75 -3.68
C LEU A 246 4.29 6.82 -4.57
N LYS A 247 4.44 5.85 -5.46
CA LYS A 247 5.52 5.72 -6.46
C LYS A 247 5.12 6.45 -7.77
N PRO A 248 6.05 6.59 -8.75
CA PRO A 248 5.75 7.26 -10.01
C PRO A 248 4.50 6.72 -10.73
N GLY A 249 3.70 7.65 -11.27
CA GLY A 249 2.48 7.39 -12.03
C GLY A 249 1.22 7.20 -11.18
N SER A 250 1.28 7.35 -9.86
CA SER A 250 0.11 7.24 -8.99
C SER A 250 -0.77 8.50 -9.06
N ASN A 251 -2.09 8.27 -9.14
CA ASN A 251 -3.09 9.33 -9.21
C ASN A 251 -4.37 8.92 -8.46
N TYR A 252 -4.96 9.80 -7.66
CA TYR A 252 -6.15 9.50 -6.83
C TYR A 252 -5.91 8.28 -5.92
N ALA A 253 -4.91 8.39 -5.06
CA ALA A 253 -4.54 7.36 -4.10
C ALA A 253 -4.79 7.83 -2.67
N TYR A 254 -5.52 7.02 -1.90
CA TYR A 254 -6.01 7.37 -0.57
C TYR A 254 -5.56 6.31 0.45
N ALA A 255 -5.02 6.75 1.57
CA ALA A 255 -4.71 5.90 2.73
C ALA A 255 -5.35 6.51 3.99
N THR A 256 -6.36 5.87 4.56
CA THR A 256 -7.17 6.45 5.65
C THR A 256 -7.45 5.44 6.76
N ASN A 257 -7.53 5.90 8.00
CA ASN A 257 -7.65 5.06 9.18
C ASN A 257 -6.54 3.97 9.23
N ILE A 258 -5.29 4.43 9.16
CA ILE A 258 -4.10 3.57 9.11
C ILE A 258 -3.32 3.67 10.42
N THR A 259 -2.84 2.53 10.93
CA THR A 259 -1.84 2.50 12.01
C THR A 259 -0.55 1.87 11.50
N CYS A 260 0.56 2.60 11.56
CA CYS A 260 1.87 2.13 11.14
C CYS A 260 2.82 2.12 12.35
N SER A 261 3.57 1.04 12.54
CA SER A 261 4.65 0.99 13.54
C SER A 261 5.95 0.46 12.95
N GLY A 262 7.09 1.07 13.31
CA GLY A 262 8.42 0.61 12.89
C GLY A 262 8.81 0.92 11.44
N SER A 263 8.05 1.82 10.78
CA SER A 263 8.12 2.05 9.33
C SER A 263 9.02 3.23 8.93
N HIS A 264 9.19 3.43 7.62
CA HIS A 264 9.67 4.68 7.04
C HIS A 264 8.56 5.69 6.71
N GLY A 265 7.34 5.49 7.21
CA GLY A 265 6.27 6.48 7.17
C GLY A 265 5.32 6.38 5.98
N LEU A 266 4.40 7.34 5.91
CA LEU A 266 3.50 7.57 4.78
C LEU A 266 4.22 8.46 3.77
N SER A 267 4.75 7.85 2.72
CA SER A 267 5.74 8.45 1.84
C SER A 267 5.19 8.79 0.45
N VAL A 268 5.83 9.75 -0.21
CA VAL A 268 5.83 9.92 -1.67
C VAL A 268 7.24 9.68 -2.17
N GLY A 269 7.39 8.84 -3.19
CA GLY A 269 8.65 8.58 -3.87
C GLY A 269 9.33 7.23 -3.53
N SER A 270 10.63 7.10 -3.74
CA SER A 270 11.50 8.11 -4.34
C SER A 270 11.12 8.40 -5.80
N LEU A 271 11.30 9.65 -6.23
CA LEU A 271 11.00 10.13 -7.58
C LEU A 271 12.24 10.77 -8.21
N GLY A 272 12.37 10.67 -9.53
CA GLY A 272 13.46 11.28 -10.30
C GLY A 272 14.70 10.38 -10.44
N LYS A 273 14.59 9.08 -10.12
CA LYS A 273 15.75 8.16 -10.20
C LYS A 273 16.29 8.00 -11.62
N GLY A 274 15.38 7.78 -12.58
CA GLY A 274 15.75 7.38 -13.93
C GLY A 274 16.24 8.56 -14.74
N GLN A 275 17.37 8.41 -15.42
CA GLN A 275 17.87 9.42 -16.35
C GLN A 275 16.79 9.84 -17.36
N GLY A 276 16.46 11.14 -17.41
CA GLY A 276 15.45 11.69 -18.31
C GLY A 276 14.00 11.28 -17.99
N SER A 277 13.76 10.59 -16.87
CA SER A 277 12.40 10.23 -16.43
C SER A 277 11.59 11.47 -16.04
N GLN A 278 10.27 11.36 -16.18
CA GLN A 278 9.30 12.36 -15.75
C GLN A 278 8.34 11.69 -14.76
N ASP A 279 8.74 11.66 -13.50
CA ASP A 279 7.99 10.99 -12.45
C ASP A 279 6.89 11.90 -11.94
N THR A 280 5.66 11.39 -11.86
CA THR A 280 4.51 12.17 -11.38
C THR A 280 3.78 11.45 -10.25
N VAL A 281 3.35 12.20 -9.25
CA VAL A 281 2.41 11.77 -8.21
C VAL A 281 1.39 12.88 -8.04
N THR A 282 0.11 12.55 -8.20
CA THR A 282 -0.97 13.55 -8.16
C THR A 282 -2.16 13.08 -7.33
N ASN A 283 -2.87 14.03 -6.70
CA ASN A 283 -4.13 13.75 -6.00
C ASN A 283 -3.98 12.64 -4.93
N GLY A 284 -3.03 12.81 -4.02
CA GLY A 284 -2.76 11.90 -2.92
C GLY A 284 -3.42 12.35 -1.63
N TRP A 285 -3.94 11.40 -0.84
CA TRP A 285 -4.48 11.70 0.49
C TRP A 285 -4.04 10.65 1.50
N PHE A 286 -3.54 11.11 2.64
CA PHE A 286 -3.17 10.30 3.77
C PHE A 286 -3.85 10.87 5.02
N GLY A 287 -4.64 10.07 5.72
CA GLY A 287 -5.30 10.52 6.95
C GLY A 287 -6.76 10.09 7.09
N PRO A 288 -7.26 9.88 8.33
CA PRO A 288 -6.52 9.92 9.59
C PRO A 288 -5.51 8.78 9.74
N ALA A 289 -4.39 9.00 10.43
CA ALA A 289 -3.40 7.94 10.67
C ALA A 289 -2.66 8.09 12.00
N THR A 290 -2.26 6.96 12.58
CA THR A 290 -1.35 6.90 13.74
C THR A 290 -0.01 6.31 13.32
N MET A 291 1.05 7.09 13.50
CA MET A 291 2.42 6.73 13.16
C MET A 291 3.20 6.51 14.45
N ILE A 292 3.77 5.33 14.62
CA ILE A 292 4.42 4.88 15.85
C ILE A 292 5.85 4.45 15.51
N ASP A 293 6.83 4.86 16.31
CA ASP A 293 8.22 4.38 16.24
C ASP A 293 8.74 4.29 14.80
N SER A 294 8.63 5.39 14.04
CA SER A 294 8.92 5.40 12.59
C SER A 294 9.97 6.45 12.26
N ALA A 295 10.72 6.27 11.17
CA ALA A 295 11.83 7.16 10.80
C ALA A 295 11.31 8.55 10.39
N LYS A 296 10.09 8.55 9.88
CA LYS A 296 9.26 9.74 9.74
C LYS A 296 7.80 9.29 9.81
N ALA A 297 6.92 10.15 10.30
CA ALA A 297 5.49 9.91 10.17
C ALA A 297 5.06 10.10 8.71
N VAL A 298 5.48 11.18 8.06
CA VAL A 298 5.16 11.46 6.65
C VAL A 298 6.35 12.04 5.90
N GLY A 299 6.38 11.91 4.57
CA GLY A 299 7.35 12.68 3.80
C GLY A 299 7.41 12.45 2.28
N ILE A 300 8.27 13.23 1.64
CA ILE A 300 8.56 13.17 0.19
C ILE A 300 10.05 12.89 -0.01
N LYS A 301 10.39 11.94 -0.88
CA LYS A 301 11.75 11.58 -1.26
C LYS A 301 11.96 11.88 -2.74
N LEU A 302 12.88 12.79 -3.06
CA LEU A 302 13.26 13.16 -4.42
C LEU A 302 14.77 12.96 -4.59
N TYR A 303 15.17 12.38 -5.72
CA TYR A 303 16.57 12.29 -6.08
C TYR A 303 17.19 13.68 -6.27
N GLU A 304 18.51 13.74 -6.32
CA GLU A 304 19.20 14.96 -6.73
C GLU A 304 19.02 15.25 -8.23
N GLY A 305 19.44 16.43 -8.66
CA GLY A 305 19.43 16.81 -10.07
C GLY A 305 20.57 16.17 -10.88
N GLY A 306 20.87 16.78 -12.03
CA GLY A 306 21.98 16.37 -12.89
C GLY A 306 21.56 15.48 -14.06
N SER A 307 22.52 15.22 -14.95
CA SER A 307 22.28 14.58 -16.25
C SER A 307 21.94 13.09 -16.18
N THR A 308 22.14 12.45 -15.02
CA THR A 308 21.85 11.03 -14.78
C THR A 308 20.51 10.78 -14.09
N HIS A 309 19.78 11.83 -13.73
CA HIS A 309 18.52 11.77 -13.01
C HIS A 309 17.36 12.31 -13.86
N GLY A 310 16.15 12.15 -13.35
CA GLY A 310 14.92 12.64 -13.96
C GLY A 310 14.40 13.91 -13.29
N VAL A 311 13.21 14.31 -13.68
CA VAL A 311 12.44 15.37 -13.01
C VAL A 311 11.17 14.76 -12.42
N ALA A 312 10.72 15.33 -11.31
CA ALA A 312 9.62 14.82 -10.52
C ALA A 312 8.61 15.93 -10.29
N THR A 313 7.33 15.60 -10.38
CA THR A 313 6.21 16.49 -10.04
C THR A 313 5.33 15.82 -9.00
N VAL A 314 5.20 16.45 -7.84
CA VAL A 314 4.25 16.09 -6.78
C VAL A 314 3.21 17.19 -6.71
N SER A 315 1.95 16.86 -6.93
CA SER A 315 0.87 17.86 -6.93
C SER A 315 -0.36 17.39 -6.16
N ASN A 316 -0.95 18.28 -5.36
CA ASN A 316 -2.18 18.01 -4.61
C ASN A 316 -2.07 16.75 -3.73
N VAL A 317 -1.08 16.73 -2.83
CA VAL A 317 -0.93 15.67 -1.83
C VAL A 317 -1.20 16.24 -0.45
N THR A 318 -2.13 15.63 0.29
CA THR A 318 -2.49 16.07 1.64
C THR A 318 -2.25 14.96 2.65
N TRP A 319 -1.55 15.28 3.72
CA TRP A 319 -1.57 14.52 4.97
C TRP A 319 -2.46 15.26 5.98
N SER A 320 -3.50 14.60 6.48
CA SER A 320 -4.46 15.17 7.44
C SER A 320 -4.63 14.27 8.65
N ASP A 321 -4.79 14.86 9.84
CA ASP A 321 -5.17 14.14 11.07
C ASP A 321 -4.16 13.03 11.41
N ILE A 322 -2.88 13.42 11.48
CA ILE A 322 -1.76 12.52 11.75
C ILE A 322 -1.35 12.61 13.21
N LYS A 323 -1.44 11.47 13.91
CA LYS A 323 -0.95 11.31 15.29
C LYS A 323 0.45 10.71 15.26
N VAL A 324 1.43 11.47 15.74
CA VAL A 324 2.84 11.10 15.82
C VAL A 324 3.17 10.57 17.21
N GLN A 325 3.70 9.35 17.28
CA GLN A 325 4.11 8.71 18.54
C GLN A 325 5.53 8.18 18.39
N ASN A 326 6.49 8.92 18.94
CA ASN A 326 7.90 8.51 18.94
C ASN A 326 8.48 8.28 17.53
N CYS A 327 7.96 8.97 16.51
CA CYS A 327 8.62 9.01 15.20
C CYS A 327 9.80 10.00 15.24
N ASP A 328 10.83 9.75 14.45
CA ASP A 328 12.01 10.61 14.35
C ASP A 328 11.71 12.01 13.84
N TYR A 329 11.00 12.08 12.72
CA TYR A 329 10.40 13.29 12.20
C TYR A 329 8.90 13.13 12.10
N ALA A 330 8.15 14.18 12.39
CA ALA A 330 6.74 14.26 12.06
C ALA A 330 6.55 14.46 10.55
N ALA A 331 7.37 15.28 9.91
CA ALA A 331 7.35 15.50 8.47
C ALA A 331 8.77 15.66 7.92
N GLN A 332 9.03 15.07 6.75
CA GLN A 332 10.31 15.21 6.07
C GLN A 332 10.14 15.42 4.56
N ILE A 333 10.92 16.33 3.99
CA ILE A 333 11.12 16.42 2.54
C ILE A 333 12.62 16.29 2.29
N GLN A 334 12.98 15.34 1.44
CA GLN A 334 14.35 15.10 1.02
C GLN A 334 14.46 15.40 -0.47
N SER A 335 15.30 16.36 -0.85
CA SER A 335 15.61 16.67 -2.25
C SER A 335 16.99 16.16 -2.68
N CYS A 336 17.60 15.28 -1.88
CA CYS A 336 18.94 14.71 -2.12
C CYS A 336 18.97 13.19 -1.94
N TYR A 337 17.86 12.52 -2.20
CA TYR A 337 17.75 11.10 -1.95
C TYR A 337 18.70 10.29 -2.85
N GLY A 338 19.48 9.39 -2.24
CA GLY A 338 20.38 8.49 -2.98
C GLY A 338 21.69 9.14 -3.47
N ALA A 339 21.94 10.41 -3.14
CA ALA A 339 23.23 11.05 -3.41
C ALA A 339 24.35 10.39 -2.59
N ALA A 340 25.51 10.18 -3.22
CA ALA A 340 26.68 9.62 -2.54
C ALA A 340 27.32 10.62 -1.55
N ASP A 341 27.18 11.92 -1.83
CA ASP A 341 27.61 13.01 -0.97
C ASP A 341 26.51 14.06 -0.87
N THR A 342 25.77 14.04 0.25
CA THR A 342 24.68 14.99 0.50
C THR A 342 25.16 16.43 0.68
N SER A 343 26.46 16.65 0.89
CA SER A 343 27.08 17.98 0.98
C SER A 343 27.22 18.65 -0.40
N ASN A 344 27.32 17.84 -1.46
CA ASN A 344 27.49 18.27 -2.85
C ASN A 344 26.28 17.89 -3.72
N CYS A 345 25.10 17.94 -3.13
CA CYS A 345 23.85 17.62 -3.81
C CYS A 345 23.63 18.49 -5.06
N ILE A 346 23.42 17.88 -6.21
CA ILE A 346 23.09 18.63 -7.42
C ILE A 346 21.67 19.16 -7.30
N ALA A 347 21.50 20.48 -7.45
CA ALA A 347 20.19 21.10 -7.36
C ALA A 347 19.24 20.56 -8.45
N SER A 348 18.07 20.06 -8.05
CA SER A 348 17.02 19.58 -8.94
C SER A 348 15.96 20.64 -9.23
N THR A 349 15.28 20.48 -10.37
CA THR A 349 14.15 21.31 -10.83
C THR A 349 12.79 20.66 -10.55
N HIS A 350 12.72 19.77 -9.56
CA HIS A 350 11.48 19.09 -9.19
C HIS A 350 10.41 20.08 -8.75
N SER A 351 9.14 19.73 -8.97
CA SER A 351 7.99 20.56 -8.65
C SER A 351 7.18 19.94 -7.52
N ILE A 352 6.98 20.67 -6.43
CA ILE A 352 6.06 20.32 -5.35
C ILE A 352 5.01 21.42 -5.28
N THR A 353 3.74 21.09 -5.52
CA THR A 353 2.64 22.06 -5.61
C THR A 353 1.39 21.63 -4.85
N GLY A 354 0.78 22.55 -4.11
CA GLY A 354 -0.45 22.29 -3.36
C GLY A 354 -0.32 21.15 -2.35
N VAL A 355 0.85 20.98 -1.72
CA VAL A 355 1.07 19.95 -0.71
C VAL A 355 0.72 20.48 0.68
N LYS A 356 0.01 19.67 1.48
CA LYS A 356 -0.58 20.13 2.75
C LYS A 356 -0.32 19.15 3.90
N PHE A 357 0.04 19.69 5.05
CA PHE A 357 0.11 19.01 6.34
C PHE A 357 -0.92 19.64 7.29
N ILE A 358 -1.98 18.90 7.61
CA ILE A 358 -3.14 19.43 8.33
C ILE A 358 -3.38 18.61 9.61
N ASN A 359 -3.60 19.28 10.74
CA ASN A 359 -3.96 18.66 12.02
C ASN A 359 -2.98 17.56 12.47
N PHE A 360 -1.74 17.95 12.71
CA PHE A 360 -0.73 17.03 13.26
C PHE A 360 -0.67 17.18 14.79
N SER A 361 -0.50 16.07 15.49
CA SER A 361 -0.38 16.07 16.95
C SER A 361 0.59 15.00 17.44
N GLY A 362 1.06 15.15 18.69
CA GLY A 362 1.84 14.13 19.38
C GLY A 362 3.29 14.54 19.59
N THR A 363 4.19 13.56 19.67
CA THR A 363 5.58 13.76 20.11
C THR A 363 6.56 12.97 19.26
N THR A 364 7.64 13.61 18.79
CA THR A 364 8.74 12.91 18.12
C THR A 364 9.69 12.23 19.11
N SER A 365 10.57 11.37 18.60
CA SER A 365 11.62 10.70 19.38
C SER A 365 12.66 11.70 19.89
N SER A 366 13.57 11.22 20.74
CA SER A 366 14.72 12.01 21.21
C SER A 366 15.84 12.17 20.16
N LYS A 367 15.82 11.43 19.06
CA LYS A 367 16.98 11.30 18.14
C LYS A 367 17.38 12.62 17.49
N TYR A 368 16.41 13.37 16.99
CA TYR A 368 16.65 14.65 16.32
C TYR A 368 16.25 15.86 17.16
N ASN A 369 15.99 15.66 18.46
CA ASN A 369 15.58 16.71 19.38
C ASN A 369 16.51 17.95 19.28
N PRO A 370 15.97 19.18 19.17
CA PRO A 370 14.56 19.58 19.25
C PRO A 370 13.81 19.61 17.90
N THR A 371 14.39 19.04 16.85
CA THR A 371 13.82 19.06 15.50
C THR A 371 12.67 18.07 15.36
N VAL A 372 11.50 18.57 14.96
CA VAL A 372 10.31 17.75 14.69
C VAL A 372 10.05 17.56 13.19
N ALA A 373 10.56 18.46 12.35
CA ALA A 373 10.39 18.36 10.90
C ALA A 373 11.61 18.93 10.17
N ASN A 374 11.97 18.30 9.05
CA ASN A 374 13.09 18.68 8.19
C ASN A 374 12.61 18.77 6.73
N LEU A 375 12.40 19.99 6.25
CA LEU A 375 11.79 20.28 4.95
C LEU A 375 12.86 20.80 3.98
N ASN A 376 13.65 19.89 3.39
CA ASN A 376 14.66 20.22 2.40
C ASN A 376 14.07 20.16 0.99
N CYS A 377 13.56 21.29 0.51
CA CYS A 377 12.93 21.39 -0.81
C CYS A 377 13.95 21.53 -1.95
N PRO A 378 13.56 21.16 -3.20
CA PRO A 378 14.37 21.33 -4.40
C PRO A 378 14.86 22.77 -4.59
N LYS A 379 16.18 22.97 -4.63
CA LYS A 379 16.79 24.32 -4.70
C LYS A 379 16.51 25.09 -6.00
N SER A 380 16.36 24.39 -7.13
CA SER A 380 16.09 24.99 -8.44
C SER A 380 14.67 24.68 -8.94
N GLY A 381 13.81 24.21 -8.05
CA GLY A 381 12.46 23.76 -8.36
C GLY A 381 11.39 24.67 -7.77
N THR A 382 10.20 24.12 -7.56
CA THR A 382 9.13 24.78 -6.79
C THR A 382 8.77 23.96 -5.57
N CYS A 383 8.38 24.64 -4.49
CA CYS A 383 7.98 24.03 -3.24
C CYS A 383 6.85 24.79 -2.54
N ASP A 384 5.63 24.62 -3.06
CA ASP A 384 4.40 25.12 -2.45
C ASP A 384 3.84 24.10 -1.44
N LEU A 385 4.04 24.44 -0.17
CA LEU A 385 3.71 23.65 1.01
C LEU A 385 2.93 24.47 2.03
N THR A 386 1.96 23.85 2.70
CA THR A 386 1.26 24.49 3.83
C THR A 386 1.17 23.55 5.02
N MET A 387 1.33 24.11 6.22
CA MET A 387 1.19 23.44 7.50
C MET A 387 0.16 24.18 8.33
N THR A 388 -0.95 23.50 8.66
CA THR A 388 -2.06 24.06 9.45
C THR A 388 -2.30 23.18 10.66
N ASN A 389 -2.42 23.78 11.86
CA ASN A 389 -2.58 23.06 13.12
C ASN A 389 -1.49 21.99 13.35
N PHE A 390 -0.23 22.36 13.14
CA PHE A 390 0.90 21.45 13.32
C PHE A 390 1.40 21.47 14.78
N ASN A 391 0.74 20.67 15.62
CA ASN A 391 0.93 20.64 17.07
C ASN A 391 1.74 19.43 17.54
N VAL A 392 2.90 19.21 16.92
CA VAL A 392 3.86 18.16 17.33
C VAL A 392 5.00 18.78 18.11
N ASN A 393 5.33 18.20 19.26
CA ASN A 393 6.48 18.59 20.07
C ASN A 393 7.61 17.57 19.92
N ALA A 394 8.84 18.02 20.13
CA ALA A 394 9.95 17.10 20.36
C ALA A 394 9.81 16.44 21.74
N TYR A 395 10.56 15.37 21.97
CA TYR A 395 10.63 14.69 23.26
C TYR A 395 10.84 15.64 24.45
N SER A 396 11.63 16.71 24.27
CA SER A 396 11.89 17.73 25.30
C SER A 396 10.73 18.68 25.60
N GLY A 397 9.63 18.62 24.86
CA GLY A 397 8.52 19.59 24.91
C GLY A 397 8.77 20.87 24.10
N THR A 398 9.95 21.03 23.49
CA THR A 398 10.26 22.14 22.56
C THR A 398 9.92 21.76 21.12
N ARG A 399 10.00 22.71 20.18
CA ARG A 399 9.70 22.48 18.77
C ARG A 399 10.63 23.29 17.86
N LYS A 400 11.37 22.61 16.98
CA LYS A 400 12.18 23.20 15.92
C LYS A 400 11.78 22.61 14.57
N ILE A 401 11.57 23.45 13.56
CA ILE A 401 11.29 23.03 12.18
C ILE A 401 12.41 23.57 11.29
N LEU A 402 13.10 22.68 10.58
CA LEU A 402 14.14 23.06 9.62
C LEU A 402 13.52 23.23 8.23
N CYS A 403 13.90 24.29 7.52
CA CYS A 403 13.38 24.58 6.17
C CYS A 403 14.50 25.08 5.26
N SER A 404 14.47 24.65 4.00
CA SER A 404 15.29 25.18 2.91
C SER A 404 14.45 25.21 1.64
N ASN A 405 14.48 26.32 0.90
CA ASN A 405 13.82 26.49 -0.42
C ASN A 405 12.30 26.25 -0.44
N VAL A 406 11.58 26.72 0.59
CA VAL A 406 10.11 26.68 0.63
C VAL A 406 9.56 27.98 0.04
N ASP A 407 8.68 27.91 -0.95
CA ASP A 407 8.21 29.09 -1.72
C ASP A 407 7.02 29.80 -1.06
N SER A 408 6.23 29.07 -0.27
CA SER A 408 4.93 29.50 0.24
C SER A 408 4.99 30.00 1.69
N ALA A 409 3.91 30.68 2.11
CA ALA A 409 3.65 30.92 3.53
C ALA A 409 3.34 29.59 4.23
N LEU A 410 4.39 28.93 4.73
CA LEU A 410 4.33 27.58 5.30
C LEU A 410 3.30 27.42 6.42
N GLY A 411 2.90 28.50 7.10
CA GLY A 411 1.94 28.47 8.22
C GLY A 411 2.56 28.15 9.58
N VAL A 412 3.87 27.88 9.62
CA VAL A 412 4.69 27.71 10.82
C VAL A 412 6.03 28.41 10.67
N THR A 413 6.71 28.69 11.79
CA THR A 413 8.02 29.32 11.81
C THR A 413 9.13 28.31 11.50
N CYS A 414 10.01 28.66 10.56
CA CYS A 414 11.25 27.92 10.31
C CYS A 414 12.36 28.37 11.26
N ASN A 415 13.13 27.42 11.80
CA ASN A 415 14.16 27.62 12.82
C ASN A 415 15.49 26.99 12.39
N GLY A 416 15.97 27.29 11.19
CA GLY A 416 17.26 26.83 10.67
C GLY A 416 17.14 26.14 9.32
N ALA A 417 18.30 25.89 8.71
CA ALA A 417 18.39 25.28 7.38
C ALA A 417 18.11 23.77 7.45
N ALA A 418 17.31 23.29 6.51
CA ALA A 418 17.07 21.87 6.25
C ALA A 418 18.21 21.25 5.43
N SER A 419 18.38 19.94 5.56
CA SER A 419 19.31 19.12 4.78
C SER A 419 18.66 17.80 4.35
N GLY A 420 19.15 17.25 3.24
CA GLY A 420 18.58 16.09 2.54
C GLY A 420 19.12 14.75 3.00
#